data_AF-R6T715-F1
#
_entry.id   AF-R6T715-F1
#
_cell.length_a   1.000
_cell.length_b   1.000
_cell.length_c   1.000
_cell.angle_alpha   90.00
_cell.angle_beta   90.00
_cell.angle_gamma   90.00
#
_symmetry.space_group_name_H-M   'P 1'
#
loop_
_entity.id
_entity.type
_entity.pdbx_description
1 polymer ?
#
loop_
_entity_poly.entity_id
_entity_poly.type
_entity_poly.pdbx_seq_one_letter_code
_entity_poly.pdbx_strand_id
1 'polypeptide(L)'
;MDAPLPEERPTQPDDAAAVRSLSRTWEKGKRRAWWKGALIAAAVCAVLAGLWAAATQLYVFPVDPEKIEITDVRQLSDGRILYHFKIDDDRNLRLLQFEFEEVDGVGNMYYVPSRALYTEKRQSPSLADSDRYLDLEEAGAWARIHGMDAEITRVWYGQGEDAVLLWEEGMDLPAASAADEAEWSYSESSAAYWEEHYSLPDTAPQE
;
A
#
# COMPACT_ATOMS: atom_id res chain seq x y z
N MET A 1 63.70 75.51 33.17
CA MET A 1 63.28 75.51 31.76
C MET A 1 64.37 74.76 31.00
N ASP A 2 64.24 73.52 30.54
CA ASP A 2 63.07 72.68 30.31
C ASP A 2 63.51 71.21 30.33
N ALA A 3 62.73 70.35 30.97
CA ALA A 3 62.89 68.90 30.85
C ALA A 3 62.25 68.47 29.51
N PRO A 4 62.93 67.67 28.67
CA PRO A 4 62.26 67.11 27.49
C PRO A 4 61.19 66.13 27.95
N LEU A 5 59.96 66.35 27.49
CA LEU A 5 58.84 65.42 27.63
C LEU A 5 59.25 64.05 27.07
N PRO A 6 58.91 62.93 27.74
CA PRO A 6 59.17 61.62 27.18
C PRO A 6 58.30 61.43 25.94
N GLU A 7 58.93 60.94 24.88
CA GLU A 7 58.32 60.61 23.59
C GLU A 7 57.05 59.77 23.75
N GLU A 8 56.06 60.07 22.91
CA GLU A 8 54.83 59.29 22.80
C GLU A 8 55.17 57.79 22.67
N ARG A 9 54.64 56.98 23.59
CA ARG A 9 54.72 55.52 23.46
C ARG A 9 54.14 55.15 22.09
N PRO A 10 54.81 54.29 21.30
CA PRO A 10 54.23 53.81 20.06
C PRO A 10 52.87 53.21 20.40
N THR A 11 51.85 53.66 19.66
CA THR A 11 50.46 53.21 19.75
C THR A 11 50.47 51.69 19.82
N GLN A 12 50.01 51.15 20.94
CA GLN A 12 49.83 49.71 21.13
C GLN A 12 49.04 49.21 19.91
N PRO A 13 49.56 48.23 19.14
CA PRO A 13 48.83 47.70 18.01
C PRO A 13 47.47 47.23 18.54
N ASP A 14 46.42 47.42 17.74
CA ASP A 14 45.02 47.22 18.12
C ASP A 14 44.74 45.74 18.51
N ASP A 15 45.16 45.37 19.71
CA ASP A 15 45.01 44.04 20.30
C ASP A 15 43.53 43.67 20.38
N ALA A 16 42.67 44.68 20.56
CA ALA A 16 41.22 44.51 20.51
C ALA A 16 40.73 44.11 19.11
N ALA A 17 41.23 44.71 18.03
CA ALA A 17 40.92 44.26 16.67
C ALA A 17 41.49 42.88 16.36
N ALA A 18 42.71 42.57 16.81
CA ALA A 18 43.31 41.25 16.64
C ALA A 18 42.45 40.17 17.34
N VAL A 19 42.07 40.38 18.60
CA VAL A 19 41.20 39.47 19.37
C VAL A 19 39.80 39.35 18.75
N ARG A 20 39.21 40.44 18.26
CA ARG A 20 37.91 40.40 17.55
C ARG A 20 37.99 39.61 16.24
N SER A 21 39.12 39.66 15.52
CA SER A 21 39.31 38.90 14.28
C SER A 21 39.43 37.38 14.55
N LEU A 22 40.14 36.99 15.61
CA LEU A 22 40.24 35.62 16.10
C LEU A 22 38.89 35.08 16.60
N SER A 23 38.15 35.88 17.37
CA SER A 23 36.81 35.53 17.82
C SER A 23 35.86 35.27 16.64
N ARG A 24 35.85 36.15 15.64
CA ARG A 24 35.01 36.01 14.43
C ARG A 24 35.35 34.77 13.60
N THR A 25 36.63 34.42 13.49
CA THR A 25 37.05 33.22 12.75
C THR A 25 36.69 31.95 13.52
N TRP A 26 36.84 31.95 14.84
CA TRP A 26 36.42 30.87 15.71
C TRP A 26 34.90 30.66 15.68
N GLU A 27 34.11 31.74 15.76
CA GLU A 27 32.64 31.68 15.64
C GLU A 27 32.20 31.15 14.27
N LYS A 28 32.83 31.61 13.18
CA LYS A 28 32.57 31.09 11.83
C LYS A 28 32.92 29.60 11.72
N GLY A 29 34.02 29.17 12.31
CA GLY A 29 34.44 27.77 12.39
C GLY A 29 33.42 26.91 13.15
N LYS A 30 33.01 27.38 14.33
CA LYS A 30 32.00 26.73 15.17
C LYS A 30 30.64 26.64 14.46
N ARG A 31 30.21 27.72 13.80
CA ARG A 31 28.97 27.75 13.03
C ARG A 31 29.02 26.78 11.85
N ARG A 32 30.15 26.69 11.14
CA ARG A 32 30.33 25.75 10.03
C ARG A 32 30.35 24.30 10.51
N ALA A 33 31.00 24.01 11.64
CA ALA A 33 30.99 22.69 12.26
C ALA A 33 29.58 22.30 12.71
N TRP A 34 28.83 23.23 13.31
CA TRP A 34 27.44 23.02 13.70
C TRP A 34 26.53 22.72 12.50
N TRP A 35 26.63 23.49 11.41
CA TRP A 35 25.87 23.22 10.18
C TRP A 35 26.21 21.87 9.54
N LYS A 36 27.49 21.49 9.52
CA LYS A 36 27.88 20.15 9.05
C LYS A 36 27.27 19.05 9.91
N GLY A 37 27.29 19.22 11.23
CA GLY A 37 26.65 18.29 12.16
C GLY A 37 25.14 18.21 11.95
N ALA A 38 24.47 19.35 11.79
CA ALA A 38 23.04 19.42 11.51
C ALA A 38 22.67 18.73 10.19
N LEU A 39 23.47 18.93 9.13
CA LEU A 39 23.26 18.26 7.85
C LEU A 39 23.44 16.74 7.94
N ILE A 40 24.46 16.26 8.65
CA ILE A 40 24.67 14.82 8.88
C ILE A 40 23.50 14.24 9.69
N ALA A 41 23.09 14.90 10.76
CA ALA A 41 21.96 14.46 11.57
C ALA A 41 20.66 14.41 10.75
N ALA A 42 20.38 15.43 9.95
CA ALA A 42 19.23 15.46 9.06
C ALA A 42 19.26 14.32 8.04
N ALA A 43 20.42 14.04 7.44
CA ALA A 43 20.60 12.93 6.52
C ALA A 43 20.34 11.57 7.19
N VAL A 44 20.86 11.36 8.41
CA VAL A 44 20.60 10.13 9.18
C VAL A 44 19.10 9.98 9.50
N CYS A 45 18.44 11.04 9.94
CA CYS A 45 17.00 11.01 10.20
C CYS A 45 16.19 10.67 8.94
N ALA A 46 16.56 11.25 7.79
CA ALA A 46 15.92 10.94 6.51
C ALA A 46 16.08 9.47 6.11
N VAL A 47 17.27 8.89 6.30
CA VAL A 47 17.52 7.45 6.04
C VAL A 47 16.68 6.59 6.98
N LEU A 48 16.64 6.88 8.28
CA LEU A 48 15.86 6.11 9.24
C LEU A 48 14.36 6.19 8.95
N ALA A 49 13.85 7.38 8.62
CA ALA A 49 12.46 7.55 8.21
C ALA A 49 12.14 6.79 6.91
N GLY A 50 13.05 6.82 5.94
CA GLY A 50 12.93 6.06 4.69
C GLY A 50 12.91 4.55 4.91
N LEU A 51 13.79 4.02 5.75
CA LEU A 51 13.81 2.60 6.11
C LEU A 51 12.54 2.19 6.86
N TRP A 52 12.04 3.03 7.75
CA TRP A 52 10.78 2.77 8.46
C TRP A 52 9.58 2.76 7.51
N ALA A 53 9.48 3.76 6.63
CA ALA A 53 8.45 3.79 5.60
C ALA A 53 8.55 2.56 4.69
N ALA A 54 9.76 2.17 4.27
CA ALA A 54 9.98 0.97 3.48
C ALA A 54 9.48 -0.30 4.18
N ALA A 55 9.79 -0.46 5.47
CA ALA A 55 9.41 -1.64 6.23
C ALA A 55 7.90 -1.73 6.52
N THR A 56 7.19 -0.61 6.57
CA THR A 56 5.78 -0.55 7.02
C THR A 56 4.77 -0.25 5.91
N GLN A 57 5.19 0.39 4.82
CA GLN A 57 4.29 0.89 3.80
C GLN A 57 4.48 0.24 2.43
N LEU A 58 5.65 -0.34 2.14
CA LEU A 58 5.85 -1.03 0.87
C LEU A 58 5.09 -2.36 0.85
N TYR A 59 4.44 -2.61 -0.28
CA TYR A 59 3.70 -3.85 -0.58
C TYR A 59 4.66 -4.78 -1.31
N VAL A 60 5.29 -5.70 -0.58
CA VAL A 60 6.42 -6.45 -1.15
C VAL A 60 6.37 -7.94 -0.92
N PHE A 61 5.54 -8.44 0.01
CA PHE A 61 5.53 -9.85 0.35
C PHE A 61 4.13 -10.44 0.23
N PRO A 62 3.88 -11.26 -0.81
CA PRO A 62 2.73 -12.13 -0.88
C PRO A 62 2.64 -13.00 0.37
N VAL A 63 1.41 -13.28 0.80
CA VAL A 63 1.15 -14.24 1.87
C VAL A 63 1.34 -15.65 1.30
N ASP A 64 1.99 -16.48 2.10
CA ASP A 64 2.20 -17.90 1.81
C ASP A 64 0.84 -18.61 1.61
N PRO A 65 0.60 -19.27 0.46
CA PRO A 65 -0.64 -19.97 0.19
C PRO A 65 -1.01 -21.02 1.23
N GLU A 66 -0.03 -21.65 1.89
CA GLU A 66 -0.28 -22.64 2.96
C GLU A 66 -1.06 -22.07 4.15
N LYS A 67 -1.05 -20.74 4.32
CA LYS A 67 -1.79 -20.05 5.39
C LYS A 67 -3.15 -19.57 4.94
N ILE A 68 -3.50 -19.71 3.67
CA ILE A 68 -4.77 -19.19 3.16
C ILE A 68 -5.84 -20.26 3.34
N GLU A 69 -6.92 -19.89 4.01
CA GLU A 69 -8.10 -20.71 4.23
C GLU A 69 -9.27 -20.05 3.49
N ILE A 70 -9.85 -20.82 2.56
CA ILE A 70 -11.11 -20.50 1.89
C ILE A 70 -12.14 -21.50 2.37
N THR A 71 -13.18 -21.03 3.04
CA THR A 71 -14.23 -21.87 3.61
C THR A 71 -15.61 -21.32 3.27
N ASP A 72 -16.65 -22.14 3.52
CA ASP A 72 -18.05 -21.73 3.37
C ASP A 72 -18.40 -21.16 1.98
N VAL A 73 -17.80 -21.74 0.94
CA VAL A 73 -18.02 -21.34 -0.45
C VAL A 73 -19.41 -21.73 -0.88
N ARG A 74 -20.20 -20.76 -1.32
CA ARG A 74 -21.60 -20.91 -1.71
C ARG A 74 -21.99 -19.89 -2.79
N GLN A 75 -23.05 -20.18 -3.52
CA GLN A 75 -23.52 -19.34 -4.61
C GLN A 75 -24.82 -18.61 -4.24
N LEU A 76 -24.82 -17.29 -4.41
CA LEU A 76 -26.01 -16.45 -4.29
C LEU A 76 -26.92 -16.63 -5.52
N SER A 77 -28.19 -16.29 -5.35
CA SER A 77 -29.23 -16.41 -6.40
C SER A 77 -28.96 -15.58 -7.65
N ASP A 78 -28.14 -14.53 -7.54
CA ASP A 78 -27.68 -13.67 -8.65
C ASP A 78 -26.40 -14.17 -9.33
N GLY A 79 -25.83 -15.29 -8.88
CA GLY A 79 -24.66 -15.93 -9.46
C GLY A 79 -23.34 -15.57 -8.78
N ARG A 80 -23.30 -14.56 -7.89
CA ARG A 80 -22.08 -14.23 -7.13
C ARG A 80 -21.70 -15.35 -6.18
N ILE A 81 -20.40 -15.55 -5.99
CA ILE A 81 -19.86 -16.63 -5.15
C ILE A 81 -19.44 -16.01 -3.82
N LEU A 82 -20.15 -16.36 -2.75
CA LEU A 82 -19.88 -15.93 -1.38
C LEU A 82 -18.99 -16.95 -0.69
N TYR A 83 -17.99 -16.49 0.05
CA TYR A 83 -17.03 -17.33 0.75
C TYR A 83 -16.44 -16.62 1.95
N HIS A 84 -15.94 -17.40 2.90
CA HIS A 84 -15.18 -16.89 4.02
C HIS A 84 -13.68 -16.98 3.73
N PHE A 85 -12.99 -15.85 3.79
CA PHE A 85 -11.55 -15.74 3.60
C PHE A 85 -10.85 -15.53 4.95
N LYS A 86 -9.92 -16.42 5.28
CA LYS A 86 -9.07 -16.32 6.46
C LYS A 86 -7.60 -16.59 6.11
N ILE A 87 -6.69 -15.85 6.73
CA ILE A 87 -5.27 -16.22 6.79
C ILE A 87 -5.02 -16.87 8.15
N ASP A 88 -4.42 -18.04 8.25
CA ASP A 88 -4.20 -18.73 9.52
C ASP A 88 -2.96 -18.20 10.27
N ASP A 89 -3.01 -16.92 10.65
CA ASP A 89 -2.08 -16.30 11.60
C ASP A 89 -2.65 -15.04 12.30
N ASP A 90 -1.96 -14.53 13.33
CA ASP A 90 -2.40 -13.35 14.11
C ASP A 90 -2.00 -12.00 13.46
N ARG A 91 -1.83 -11.94 12.14
CA ARG A 91 -1.36 -10.72 11.44
C ARG A 91 -2.45 -10.10 10.57
N ASN A 92 -2.47 -8.77 10.51
CA ASN A 92 -3.41 -8.06 9.64
C ASN A 92 -3.04 -8.25 8.16
N LEU A 93 -3.98 -7.92 7.26
CA LEU A 93 -3.72 -7.87 5.83
C LEU A 93 -3.62 -6.41 5.39
N ARG A 94 -2.62 -6.10 4.56
CA ARG A 94 -2.39 -4.73 4.10
C ARG A 94 -3.17 -4.41 2.84
N LEU A 95 -3.15 -5.33 1.87
CA LEU A 95 -3.78 -5.16 0.57
C LEU A 95 -4.11 -6.54 -0.02
N LEU A 96 -5.17 -6.60 -0.81
CA LEU A 96 -5.45 -7.68 -1.74
C LEU A 96 -5.15 -7.17 -3.16
N GLN A 97 -4.15 -7.74 -3.82
CA GLN A 97 -3.82 -7.40 -5.22
C GLN A 97 -4.54 -8.38 -6.15
N PHE A 98 -4.77 -7.96 -7.39
CA PHE A 98 -5.41 -8.77 -8.43
C PHE A 98 -4.43 -8.93 -9.58
N GLU A 99 -4.17 -10.17 -9.98
CA GLU A 99 -3.39 -10.51 -11.15
C GLU A 99 -4.24 -11.33 -12.11
N PHE A 100 -4.05 -11.13 -13.40
CA PHE A 100 -4.80 -11.79 -14.47
C PHE A 100 -3.80 -12.42 -15.43
N GLU A 101 -4.02 -13.68 -15.76
CA GLU A 101 -3.13 -14.44 -16.64
C GLU A 101 -3.93 -15.34 -17.57
N GLU A 102 -3.65 -15.27 -18.86
CA GLU A 102 -4.16 -16.21 -19.85
C GLU A 102 -3.09 -17.27 -20.14
N VAL A 103 -3.40 -18.54 -19.82
CA VAL A 103 -2.51 -19.68 -20.08
C VAL A 103 -3.28 -20.69 -20.91
N ASP A 104 -2.76 -21.04 -22.10
CA ASP A 104 -3.39 -22.01 -23.01
C ASP A 104 -4.89 -21.72 -23.32
N GLY A 105 -5.26 -20.44 -23.38
CA GLY A 105 -6.64 -19.99 -23.60
C GLY A 105 -7.55 -20.06 -22.36
N VAL A 106 -6.99 -20.36 -21.19
CA VAL A 106 -7.68 -20.34 -19.89
C VAL A 106 -7.39 -19.01 -19.20
N GLY A 107 -8.42 -18.20 -18.95
CA GLY A 107 -8.31 -16.98 -18.16
C GLY A 107 -8.29 -17.29 -16.67
N ASN A 108 -7.17 -16.97 -16.02
CA ASN A 108 -6.97 -17.14 -14.58
C ASN A 108 -6.96 -15.77 -13.91
N MET A 109 -7.62 -15.69 -12.75
CA MET A 109 -7.54 -14.55 -11.85
C MET A 109 -6.91 -15.00 -10.53
N TYR A 110 -5.99 -14.18 -10.01
CA TYR A 110 -5.33 -14.42 -8.74
C TYR A 110 -5.60 -13.27 -7.78
N TYR A 111 -6.19 -13.59 -6.65
CA TYR A 111 -6.19 -12.76 -5.47
C TYR A 111 -4.85 -12.96 -4.75
N VAL A 112 -4.03 -11.91 -4.64
CA VAL A 112 -2.70 -11.97 -4.02
C VAL A 112 -2.69 -11.15 -2.72
N PRO A 113 -3.04 -11.75 -1.57
CA PRO A 113 -2.95 -11.09 -0.28
C PRO A 113 -1.50 -10.71 -0.01
N SER A 114 -1.25 -9.43 0.29
CA SER A 114 0.10 -8.89 0.43
C SER A 114 0.28 -8.15 1.75
N ARG A 115 1.49 -8.24 2.30
CA ARG A 115 1.88 -7.65 3.57
C ARG A 115 3.15 -6.81 3.44
N ALA A 116 3.29 -5.85 4.34
CA ALA A 116 4.55 -5.14 4.55
C ALA A 116 5.48 -5.99 5.42
N LEU A 117 6.79 -5.70 5.38
CA LEU A 117 7.79 -6.42 6.18
C LEU A 117 7.41 -6.44 7.66
N TYR A 118 7.01 -5.29 8.19
CA TYR A 118 6.37 -5.17 9.49
C TYR A 118 4.86 -5.06 9.31
N THR A 119 4.16 -6.09 9.78
CA THR A 119 2.70 -6.14 9.76
C THR A 119 2.20 -6.21 11.20
N GLU A 120 1.23 -5.37 11.52
CA GLU A 120 0.59 -5.31 12.82
C GLU A 120 -0.22 -6.57 13.13
N LYS A 121 -0.57 -6.73 14.41
CA LYS A 121 -1.49 -7.78 14.83
C LYS A 121 -2.86 -7.60 14.20
N ARG A 122 -3.56 -8.72 14.00
CA ARG A 122 -4.94 -8.72 13.50
C ARG A 122 -5.83 -7.85 14.41
N GLN A 123 -6.62 -6.99 13.78
CA GLN A 123 -7.69 -6.22 14.40
C GLN A 123 -9.04 -6.80 13.99
N SER A 124 -10.10 -6.53 14.76
CA SER A 124 -11.46 -6.94 14.42
C SER A 124 -12.33 -5.69 14.19
N PRO A 125 -12.98 -5.54 13.01
CA PRO A 125 -12.95 -6.43 11.84
C PRO A 125 -11.60 -6.43 11.11
N SER A 126 -11.31 -7.51 10.36
CA SER A 126 -10.05 -7.65 9.59
C SER A 126 -10.30 -7.90 8.12
N LEU A 127 -9.38 -7.46 7.26
CA LEU A 127 -9.35 -7.92 5.87
C LEU A 127 -8.75 -9.34 5.74
N ALA A 128 -8.04 -9.83 6.77
CA ALA A 128 -7.43 -11.16 6.83
C ALA A 128 -8.37 -12.25 7.36
N ASP A 129 -9.61 -11.89 7.69
CA ASP A 129 -10.64 -12.74 8.32
C ASP A 129 -12.00 -12.05 8.09
N SER A 130 -12.64 -12.41 6.98
CA SER A 130 -13.82 -11.71 6.50
C SER A 130 -14.59 -12.52 5.47
N ASP A 131 -15.91 -12.35 5.45
CA ASP A 131 -16.75 -12.80 4.35
C ASP A 131 -16.56 -11.90 3.11
N ARG A 132 -16.52 -12.53 1.94
CA ARG A 132 -16.21 -11.93 0.65
C ARG A 132 -17.09 -12.53 -0.43
N TYR A 133 -17.29 -11.78 -1.52
CA TYR A 133 -17.89 -12.31 -2.72
C TYR A 133 -16.96 -12.15 -3.92
N LEU A 134 -17.11 -13.07 -4.87
CA LEU A 134 -16.58 -13.00 -6.22
C LEU A 134 -17.74 -12.72 -7.16
N ASP A 135 -17.64 -11.62 -7.89
CA ASP A 135 -18.51 -11.26 -9.00
C ASP A 135 -17.72 -11.45 -10.30
N LEU A 136 -18.12 -12.43 -11.12
CA LEU A 136 -17.43 -12.78 -12.35
C LEU A 136 -17.59 -11.70 -13.45
N GLU A 137 -18.70 -10.95 -13.44
CA GLU A 137 -18.91 -9.85 -14.39
C GLU A 137 -17.95 -8.70 -14.06
N GLU A 138 -17.88 -8.33 -12.78
CA GLU A 138 -16.93 -7.31 -12.31
C GLU A 138 -15.49 -7.74 -12.58
N ALA A 139 -15.14 -8.99 -12.22
CA ALA A 139 -13.81 -9.55 -12.44
C ALA A 139 -13.43 -9.54 -13.94
N GLY A 140 -14.36 -9.91 -14.82
CA GLY A 140 -14.16 -9.87 -16.27
C GLY A 140 -13.96 -8.45 -16.81
N ALA A 141 -14.67 -7.46 -16.25
CA ALA A 141 -14.44 -6.06 -16.61
C ALA A 141 -13.04 -5.57 -16.20
N TRP A 142 -12.59 -5.95 -15.01
CA TRP A 142 -11.23 -5.64 -14.55
C TRP A 142 -10.14 -6.33 -15.37
N ALA A 143 -10.34 -7.60 -15.76
CA ALA A 143 -9.42 -8.34 -16.61
C ALA A 143 -9.18 -7.63 -17.96
N ARG A 144 -10.25 -7.16 -18.61
CA ARG A 144 -10.16 -6.40 -19.88
C ARG A 144 -9.38 -5.10 -19.73
N ILE A 145 -9.59 -4.37 -18.63
CA ILE A 145 -8.82 -3.15 -18.33
C ILE A 145 -7.32 -3.46 -18.15
N HIS A 146 -6.99 -4.65 -17.65
CA HIS A 146 -5.62 -5.14 -17.47
C HIS A 146 -5.06 -5.88 -18.70
N GLY A 147 -5.78 -5.87 -19.83
CA GLY A 147 -5.31 -6.40 -21.11
C GLY A 147 -5.51 -7.92 -21.29
N MET A 148 -6.35 -8.55 -20.48
CA MET A 148 -6.79 -9.94 -20.68
C MET A 148 -8.20 -9.95 -21.25
N ASP A 149 -8.34 -10.41 -22.49
CA ASP A 149 -9.64 -10.54 -23.17
C ASP A 149 -10.28 -11.93 -22.97
N ALA A 150 -9.50 -12.92 -22.52
CA ALA A 150 -10.01 -14.25 -22.19
C ALA A 150 -11.00 -14.21 -21.02
N GLU A 151 -12.00 -15.08 -21.08
CA GLU A 151 -12.96 -15.26 -20.01
C GLU A 151 -12.29 -15.88 -18.77
N ILE A 152 -12.62 -15.33 -17.59
CA ILE A 152 -12.13 -15.87 -16.32
C ILE A 152 -12.86 -17.19 -16.06
N THR A 153 -12.12 -18.28 -16.15
CA THR A 153 -12.63 -19.64 -15.92
C THR A 153 -12.08 -20.23 -14.64
N ARG A 154 -11.09 -19.59 -14.01
CA ARG A 154 -10.51 -19.99 -12.72
C ARG A 154 -10.12 -18.79 -11.88
N VAL A 155 -10.40 -18.89 -10.58
CA VAL A 155 -10.05 -17.87 -9.58
C VAL A 155 -9.33 -18.51 -8.41
N TRP A 156 -8.18 -17.94 -8.06
CA TRP A 156 -7.24 -18.48 -7.07
C TRP A 156 -6.91 -17.45 -6.00
N TYR A 157 -6.42 -17.93 -4.85
CA TYR A 157 -5.76 -17.13 -3.83
C TYR A 157 -4.29 -17.51 -3.68
N GLY A 158 -3.41 -16.52 -3.59
CA GLY A 158 -1.96 -16.72 -3.49
C GLY A 158 -1.27 -16.70 -4.85
N GLN A 159 0.02 -17.07 -4.83
CA GLN A 159 0.87 -17.12 -6.02
C GLN A 159 1.62 -18.45 -6.09
N GLY A 160 1.98 -18.87 -7.30
CA GLY A 160 2.74 -20.10 -7.55
C GLY A 160 1.86 -21.34 -7.62
N GLU A 161 2.50 -22.50 -7.66
CA GLU A 161 1.86 -23.81 -7.85
C GLU A 161 0.94 -24.21 -6.69
N ASP A 162 1.18 -23.65 -5.49
CA ASP A 162 0.43 -23.94 -4.26
C ASP A 162 -0.75 -22.99 -4.04
N ALA A 163 -1.12 -22.17 -5.03
CA ALA A 163 -2.26 -21.27 -4.94
C ALA A 163 -3.57 -22.03 -4.63
N VAL A 164 -4.40 -21.47 -3.76
CA VAL A 164 -5.64 -22.08 -3.28
C VAL A 164 -6.77 -21.79 -4.26
N LEU A 165 -7.42 -22.82 -4.79
CA LEU A 165 -8.56 -22.66 -5.69
C LEU A 165 -9.76 -22.10 -4.92
N LEU A 166 -10.28 -20.95 -5.36
CA LEU A 166 -11.56 -20.43 -4.89
C LEU A 166 -12.71 -20.97 -5.74
N TRP A 167 -12.57 -20.87 -7.07
CA TRP A 167 -13.62 -21.21 -8.01
C TRP A 167 -13.04 -21.60 -9.36
N GLU A 168 -13.71 -22.54 -10.03
CA GLU A 168 -13.50 -22.84 -11.44
C GLU A 168 -14.84 -23.07 -12.14
N GLU A 169 -14.86 -22.83 -13.45
CA GLU A 169 -16.04 -23.06 -14.26
C GLU A 169 -16.54 -24.51 -14.12
N GLY A 170 -17.82 -24.66 -13.81
CA GLY A 170 -18.46 -25.96 -13.60
C GLY A 170 -18.27 -26.54 -12.20
N MET A 171 -17.63 -25.83 -11.26
CA MET A 171 -17.61 -26.20 -9.85
C MET A 171 -19.03 -26.23 -9.27
N ASP A 172 -19.41 -27.35 -8.65
CA ASP A 172 -20.70 -27.50 -7.97
C ASP A 172 -20.63 -26.83 -6.59
N LEU A 173 -21.37 -25.73 -6.43
CA LEU A 173 -21.40 -24.94 -5.20
C LEU A 173 -22.76 -25.05 -4.50
N PRO A 174 -22.80 -25.18 -3.17
CA PRO A 174 -24.05 -25.14 -2.44
C PRO A 174 -24.71 -23.76 -2.59
N ALA A 175 -26.04 -23.73 -2.59
CA ALA A 175 -26.79 -22.48 -2.58
C ALA A 175 -26.58 -21.72 -1.26
N ALA A 176 -26.50 -20.41 -1.33
CA ALA A 176 -26.46 -19.52 -0.18
C ALA A 176 -27.76 -19.63 0.65
N SER A 177 -27.67 -19.35 1.94
CA SER A 177 -28.82 -19.38 2.82
C SER A 177 -29.70 -18.13 2.64
N ALA A 178 -30.95 -18.18 3.09
CA ALA A 178 -31.83 -17.01 3.06
C ALA A 178 -31.29 -15.83 3.90
N ALA A 179 -30.45 -16.10 4.91
CA ALA A 179 -29.79 -15.05 5.69
C ALA A 179 -28.66 -14.39 4.90
N ASP A 180 -27.87 -15.18 4.18
CA ASP A 180 -26.83 -14.67 3.28
C ASP A 180 -27.45 -13.79 2.18
N GLU A 181 -28.53 -14.26 1.56
CA GLU A 181 -29.28 -13.49 0.57
C GLU A 181 -29.79 -12.18 1.19
N ALA A 182 -30.31 -12.18 2.41
CA ALA A 182 -30.77 -10.94 3.04
C ALA A 182 -29.63 -9.95 3.32
N GLU A 183 -28.46 -10.43 3.74
CA GLU A 183 -27.30 -9.59 4.08
C GLU A 183 -26.56 -9.07 2.83
N TRP A 184 -26.43 -9.92 1.82
CA TRP A 184 -25.65 -9.65 0.60
C TRP A 184 -26.52 -9.34 -0.61
N SER A 185 -27.85 -9.33 -0.46
CA SER A 185 -28.79 -9.04 -1.54
C SER A 185 -28.41 -7.76 -2.28
N TYR A 186 -28.55 -7.85 -3.60
CA TYR A 186 -28.61 -6.69 -4.46
C TYR A 186 -29.76 -5.78 -3.98
N SER A 187 -29.43 -4.65 -3.35
CA SER A 187 -30.46 -3.69 -2.99
C SER A 187 -30.94 -3.00 -4.28
N GLU A 188 -32.24 -2.99 -4.54
CA GLU A 188 -32.84 -2.26 -5.65
C GLU A 188 -32.46 -0.75 -5.59
N SER A 189 -32.20 -0.22 -4.39
CA SER A 189 -31.68 1.12 -4.18
C SER A 189 -30.26 1.36 -4.71
N SER A 190 -29.37 0.36 -4.64
CA SER A 190 -28.02 0.48 -5.21
C SER A 190 -28.07 0.43 -6.74
N ALA A 191 -28.92 -0.42 -7.32
CA ALA A 191 -29.14 -0.50 -8.77
C ALA A 191 -29.54 0.84 -9.38
N ALA A 192 -30.60 1.43 -8.84
CA ALA A 192 -31.14 2.70 -9.30
C ALA A 192 -30.14 3.84 -9.09
N TYR A 193 -29.39 3.82 -7.98
CA TYR A 193 -28.32 4.79 -7.73
C TYR A 193 -27.22 4.74 -8.79
N TRP A 194 -26.73 3.54 -9.12
CA TRP A 194 -25.66 3.36 -10.12
C TRP A 194 -26.16 3.61 -11.55
N GLU A 195 -27.39 3.22 -11.88
CA GLU A 195 -28.01 3.53 -13.17
C GLU A 195 -28.21 5.05 -13.36
N GLU A 196 -28.65 5.76 -12.31
CA GLU A 196 -28.79 7.22 -12.31
C GLU A 196 -27.45 7.94 -12.44
N HIS A 197 -26.38 7.43 -11.82
CA HIS A 197 -25.11 8.15 -11.71
C HIS A 197 -24.03 7.70 -12.72
N TYR A 198 -24.13 6.49 -13.26
CA TYR A 198 -23.08 5.86 -14.07
C TYR A 198 -23.59 5.12 -15.31
N SER A 199 -24.81 5.40 -15.77
CA SER A 199 -25.21 4.98 -17.12
C SER A 199 -24.23 5.56 -18.15
N LEU A 200 -23.45 4.67 -18.78
CA LEU A 200 -22.59 5.04 -19.90
C LEU A 200 -23.49 5.61 -21.01
N PRO A 201 -23.14 6.76 -21.62
CA PRO A 201 -23.91 7.28 -22.74
C PRO A 201 -23.88 6.23 -23.85
N ASP A 202 -25.08 5.85 -24.27
CA ASP A 202 -25.37 4.95 -25.38
C ASP A 202 -24.47 5.29 -26.57
N THR A 203 -23.39 4.53 -26.78
CA THR A 203 -22.56 4.66 -27.98
C THR A 203 -23.29 4.00 -29.12
N ALA A 204 -24.34 4.65 -29.61
CA ALA A 204 -24.90 4.37 -30.92
C ALA A 204 -23.79 4.58 -31.97
N PRO A 205 -23.57 3.65 -32.91
CA PRO A 205 -22.63 3.85 -33.99
C PRO A 205 -23.11 5.06 -34.82
N GLN A 206 -22.22 6.03 -35.04
CA GLN A 206 -22.49 7.11 -35.99
C GLN A 206 -22.42 6.54 -37.41
N GLU A 207 -23.57 6.50 -38.10
CA GLU A 207 -23.66 6.31 -39.54
C GLU A 207 -23.11 7.52 -40.32
#